data_AF-A0A2N5K6F5-F1
#
_entry.id   AF-A0A2N5K6F5-F1
#
_cell.length_a   1.000
_cell.length_b   1.000
_cell.length_c   1.000
_cell.angle_alpha   90.00
_cell.angle_beta   90.00
_cell.angle_gamma   90.00
#
_symmetry.space_group_name_H-M   'P 1'
#
loop_
_entity.id
_entity.type
_entity.pdbx_description
1 polymer ?
#
loop_
_entity_poly.entity_id
_entity_poly.type
_entity_poly.pdbx_seq_one_letter_code
_entity_poly.pdbx_strand_id
1 'polypeptide(L)'
;DAQKSRESGQASMFDLLGGGDEQITIANVPFPAINETPADKKEQLGWEKELLGMYVSEHPIAQALQHVSDDPNRLTLSQIGEEHIGQKITLIGMLTGLRRILTKKNDTMLLAQLEDLDGAIEMVAFPKVYEKYAQFWKDDNIVALTAKVEYRRETLQLVCESVSAYTEV
;
A
#
# COMPACT_ATOMS: atom_id res chain seq x y z
N ASP A 1 -40.26 -46.10 -16.65
CA ASP A 1 -39.68 -44.74 -16.59
C ASP A 1 -38.56 -44.42 -17.59
N ALA A 2 -37.88 -45.38 -18.23
CA ALA A 2 -36.84 -45.10 -19.25
C ALA A 2 -37.37 -44.53 -20.59
N GLN A 3 -38.68 -44.65 -20.85
CA GLN A 3 -39.28 -44.27 -22.14
C GLN A 3 -39.69 -42.78 -22.20
N LYS A 4 -39.79 -42.11 -21.05
CA LYS A 4 -40.11 -40.67 -20.96
C LYS A 4 -38.93 -39.74 -21.23
N SER A 5 -37.70 -40.25 -21.14
CA SER A 5 -36.49 -39.44 -21.34
C SER A 5 -36.11 -39.24 -22.82
N ARG A 6 -36.82 -39.89 -23.75
CA ARG A 6 -36.59 -39.74 -25.21
C ARG A 6 -37.39 -38.59 -25.83
N GLU A 7 -38.49 -38.16 -25.20
CA GLU A 7 -39.33 -37.06 -25.70
C GLU A 7 -38.84 -35.68 -25.25
N SER A 8 -37.91 -35.58 -24.30
CA SER A 8 -37.44 -34.30 -23.76
C SER A 8 -36.34 -33.63 -24.59
N GLY A 9 -36.00 -34.14 -25.78
CA GLY A 9 -35.06 -33.51 -26.72
C GLY A 9 -33.63 -33.34 -26.22
N GLN A 10 -33.32 -33.83 -25.01
CA GLN A 10 -31.96 -33.86 -24.49
C GLN A 10 -31.26 -35.11 -25.00
N ALA A 11 -30.76 -35.02 -26.23
CA ALA A 11 -29.70 -35.91 -26.67
C ALA A 11 -28.49 -35.69 -25.75
N SER A 12 -28.02 -36.75 -25.10
CA SER A 12 -26.77 -36.71 -24.37
C SER A 12 -25.66 -36.24 -25.30
N MET A 13 -24.80 -35.34 -24.83
CA MET A 13 -23.68 -34.78 -25.59
C MET A 13 -22.75 -35.85 -26.17
N PHE A 14 -22.75 -37.05 -25.58
CA PHE A 14 -22.04 -38.24 -26.05
C PHE A 14 -22.70 -38.96 -27.25
N ASP A 15 -24.01 -38.80 -27.47
CA ASP A 15 -24.74 -39.38 -28.60
C ASP A 15 -24.60 -38.51 -29.87
N LEU A 16 -24.38 -37.19 -29.69
CA LEU A 16 -24.03 -36.26 -30.78
C LEU A 16 -22.58 -36.43 -31.24
N LEU A 17 -21.70 -36.88 -30.36
CA LEU A 17 -20.28 -37.12 -30.61
C LEU A 17 -20.06 -38.56 -31.10
N GLY A 18 -20.81 -38.93 -32.15
CA GLY A 18 -21.00 -40.29 -32.65
C GLY A 18 -19.80 -41.21 -32.48
N GLY A 19 -20.05 -42.39 -31.90
CA GLY A 19 -19.06 -43.45 -31.68
C GLY A 19 -18.38 -43.88 -32.97
N GLY A 20 -17.28 -43.22 -33.28
CA GLY A 20 -16.41 -43.43 -34.43
C GLY A 20 -15.06 -42.82 -34.09
N ASP A 21 -14.01 -43.50 -34.54
CA ASP A 21 -12.60 -43.26 -34.20
C ASP A 21 -12.05 -41.96 -34.83
N GLU A 22 -12.73 -40.84 -34.59
CA GLU A 22 -12.30 -39.50 -34.99
C GLU A 22 -11.59 -38.81 -33.82
N GLN A 23 -10.34 -38.43 -34.04
CA GLN A 23 -9.53 -37.70 -33.07
C GLN A 23 -10.25 -36.42 -32.66
N ILE A 24 -10.66 -36.36 -31.40
CA ILE A 24 -11.22 -35.17 -30.76
C ILE A 24 -10.13 -34.09 -30.80
N THR A 25 -10.24 -33.18 -31.76
CA THR A 25 -9.39 -31.99 -31.80
C THR A 25 -10.02 -31.00 -30.82
N ILE A 26 -9.46 -30.91 -29.62
CA ILE A 26 -9.86 -29.90 -28.64
C ILE A 26 -9.48 -28.54 -29.24
N ALA A 27 -10.48 -27.82 -29.76
CA ALA A 27 -10.28 -26.45 -30.19
C ALA A 27 -9.81 -25.63 -28.98
N ASN A 28 -8.59 -25.10 -29.06
CA ASN A 28 -8.07 -24.19 -28.05
C ASN A 28 -8.86 -22.88 -28.14
N VAL A 29 -9.95 -22.77 -27.37
CA VAL A 29 -10.74 -21.54 -27.27
C VAL A 29 -9.88 -20.52 -26.51
N PRO A 30 -9.42 -19.43 -27.16
CA PRO A 30 -8.72 -18.39 -26.44
C PRO A 30 -9.67 -17.78 -25.42
N PHE A 31 -9.22 -17.65 -24.18
CA PHE A 31 -9.99 -16.97 -23.14
C PHE A 31 -10.36 -15.56 -23.64
N PRO A 32 -11.60 -15.09 -23.41
CA PRO A 32 -11.97 -13.73 -23.74
C PRO A 32 -11.06 -12.78 -22.95
N ALA A 33 -10.40 -11.86 -23.67
CA ALA A 33 -9.59 -10.83 -23.03
C ALA A 33 -10.52 -9.92 -22.22
N ILE A 34 -10.44 -10.01 -20.89
CA ILE A 34 -11.15 -9.12 -19.98
C ILE A 34 -10.39 -7.81 -19.99
N ASN A 35 -10.93 -6.80 -20.68
CA ASN A 35 -10.40 -5.44 -20.62
C ASN A 35 -11.06 -4.75 -19.44
N GLU A 36 -10.35 -4.67 -18.30
CA GLU A 36 -10.85 -3.97 -17.12
C GLU A 36 -11.18 -2.51 -17.45
N THR A 37 -12.43 -2.11 -17.21
CA THR A 37 -12.85 -0.73 -17.41
C THR A 37 -12.69 0.08 -16.12
N PRO A 38 -12.60 1.42 -16.21
CA PRO A 38 -12.60 2.28 -15.01
C PRO A 38 -13.87 2.14 -14.15
N ALA A 39 -14.98 1.67 -14.73
CA ALA A 39 -16.22 1.42 -14.00
C ALA A 39 -16.09 0.19 -13.09
N ASP A 40 -15.44 -0.88 -13.57
CA ASP A 40 -15.22 -2.12 -12.81
C ASP A 40 -14.33 -1.86 -11.59
N LYS A 41 -13.32 -0.99 -11.73
CA LYS A 41 -12.45 -0.57 -10.62
C LYS A 41 -13.22 0.18 -9.53
N LYS A 42 -14.15 1.06 -9.91
CA LYS A 42 -14.95 1.80 -8.93
C LYS A 42 -15.86 0.88 -8.13
N GLU A 43 -16.42 -0.14 -8.78
CA GLU A 43 -17.25 -1.15 -8.13
C GLU A 43 -16.44 -2.01 -7.16
N GLN A 44 -15.24 -2.45 -7.58
CA GLN A 44 -14.29 -3.16 -6.72
C GLN A 44 -13.92 -2.35 -5.47
N LEU A 45 -13.61 -1.06 -5.62
CA LEU A 45 -13.31 -0.18 -4.47
C LEU A 45 -14.52 0.01 -3.55
N GLY A 46 -15.73 0.03 -4.12
CA GLY A 46 -16.98 0.03 -3.36
C GLY A 46 -17.10 -1.21 -2.47
N TRP A 47 -16.84 -2.39 -3.04
CA TRP A 47 -16.85 -3.65 -2.30
C TRP A 47 -15.75 -3.74 -1.25
N GLU A 48 -14.54 -3.25 -1.54
CA GLU A 48 -13.46 -3.22 -0.54
C GLU A 48 -13.83 -2.37 0.67
N LYS A 49 -14.39 -1.17 0.43
CA LYS A 49 -14.86 -0.32 1.52
C LYS A 49 -16.01 -0.94 2.31
N GLU A 50 -16.96 -1.59 1.63
CA GLU A 50 -18.13 -2.18 2.28
C GLU A 50 -17.78 -3.45 3.08
N LEU A 51 -16.88 -4.29 2.57
CA LEU A 51 -16.55 -5.59 3.16
C LEU A 51 -15.38 -5.53 4.14
N LEU A 52 -14.38 -4.68 3.88
CA LEU A 52 -13.14 -4.61 4.66
C LEU A 52 -13.03 -3.30 5.46
N GLY A 53 -13.89 -2.31 5.19
CA GLY A 53 -13.86 -1.00 5.85
C GLY A 53 -12.71 -0.10 5.42
N MET A 54 -11.86 -0.58 4.50
CA MET A 54 -10.66 0.10 4.00
C MET A 54 -10.37 -0.33 2.56
N TYR A 55 -9.72 0.55 1.81
CA TYR A 55 -9.26 0.22 0.45
C TYR A 55 -7.93 -0.55 0.55
N VAL A 56 -7.93 -1.79 0.07
CA VAL A 56 -6.74 -2.67 0.09
C VAL A 56 -5.97 -2.53 -1.23
N SER A 57 -6.68 -2.31 -2.34
CA SER A 57 -6.09 -2.18 -3.67
C SER A 57 -5.60 -0.77 -3.99
N GLU A 58 -6.14 0.25 -3.34
CA GLU A 58 -5.77 1.66 -3.52
C GLU A 58 -5.54 2.36 -2.17
N HIS A 59 -4.49 1.94 -1.45
CA HIS A 59 -4.04 2.75 -0.32
C HIS A 59 -3.47 4.08 -0.85
N PRO A 60 -3.79 5.24 -0.24
CA PRO A 60 -3.20 6.53 -0.65
C PRO A 60 -1.68 6.51 -0.69
N ILE A 61 -1.06 5.70 0.18
CA ILE A 61 0.38 5.43 0.17
C ILE A 61 0.77 4.58 -1.04
N ALA A 62 0.01 3.55 -1.43
CA ALA A 62 0.30 2.74 -2.60
C ALA A 62 0.30 3.54 -3.92
N GLN A 63 -0.60 4.51 -4.07
CA GLN A 63 -0.59 5.43 -5.22
C GLN A 63 0.58 6.43 -5.17
N ALA A 64 0.95 6.89 -3.97
CA ALA A 64 2.15 7.69 -3.76
C ALA A 64 3.42 6.91 -4.14
N LEU A 65 3.51 5.64 -3.73
CA LEU A 65 4.64 4.75 -4.03
C LEU A 65 4.80 4.43 -5.53
N GLN A 66 3.74 4.52 -6.34
CA GLN A 66 3.82 4.31 -7.79
C GLN A 66 4.46 5.47 -8.56
N HIS A 67 4.46 6.68 -7.99
CA HIS A 67 4.98 7.90 -8.63
C HIS A 67 6.34 8.33 -8.06
N VAL A 68 6.84 7.61 -7.07
CA VAL A 68 8.09 7.91 -6.38
C VAL A 68 9.24 7.17 -7.06
N SER A 69 10.33 7.88 -7.34
CA SER A 69 11.56 7.29 -7.88
C SER A 69 12.02 6.15 -6.98
N ASP A 70 12.55 5.09 -7.57
CA ASP A 70 12.98 3.88 -6.86
C ASP A 70 14.23 4.18 -5.99
N ASP A 71 14.02 4.83 -4.84
CA ASP A 71 15.07 5.10 -3.85
C ASP A 71 15.47 3.75 -3.21
N PRO A 72 16.72 3.29 -3.41
CA PRO A 72 17.19 2.01 -2.87
C PRO A 72 17.20 1.96 -1.33
N ASN A 73 17.12 3.11 -0.66
CA ASN A 73 17.05 3.20 0.80
C ASN A 73 15.62 3.35 1.33
N ARG A 74 14.60 3.19 0.47
CA ARG A 74 13.21 3.22 0.88
C ARG A 74 12.83 1.93 1.59
N LEU A 75 12.34 2.06 2.81
CA LEU A 75 11.81 0.94 3.60
C LEU A 75 10.35 1.19 3.95
N THR A 76 9.63 0.13 4.35
CA THR A 76 8.36 0.25 5.08
C THR A 76 8.61 0.13 6.58
N LEU A 77 7.66 0.57 7.40
CA LEU A 77 7.82 0.49 8.86
C LEU A 77 8.01 -0.95 9.36
N SER A 78 7.40 -1.95 8.71
CA SER A 78 7.58 -3.37 9.05
C SER A 78 9.00 -3.89 8.82
N GLN A 79 9.79 -3.22 7.98
CA GLN A 79 11.17 -3.60 7.65
C GLN A 79 12.19 -2.97 8.62
N ILE A 80 11.77 -2.01 9.45
CA ILE A 80 12.68 -1.34 10.37
C ILE A 80 12.95 -2.24 11.58
N GLY A 81 14.22 -2.63 11.71
CA GLY A 81 14.74 -3.46 12.80
C GLY A 81 15.98 -2.86 13.44
N GLU A 82 16.57 -3.57 14.42
CA GLU A 82 17.78 -3.14 15.13
C GLU A 82 19.00 -3.02 14.19
N GLU A 83 19.05 -3.80 13.12
CA GLU A 83 20.09 -3.75 12.09
C GLU A 83 20.15 -2.40 11.36
N HIS A 84 19.04 -1.65 11.37
CA HIS A 84 18.93 -0.33 10.76
C HIS A 84 19.39 0.80 11.68
N ILE A 85 19.69 0.52 12.96
CA ILE A 85 20.17 1.54 13.91
C ILE A 85 21.41 2.24 13.35
N GLY A 86 21.36 3.57 13.31
CA GLY A 86 22.43 4.41 12.80
C GLY A 86 22.39 4.64 11.29
N GLN A 87 21.58 3.87 10.55
CA GLN A 87 21.41 4.03 9.11
C GLN A 87 20.40 5.13 8.78
N LYS A 88 20.53 5.69 7.57
CA LYS A 88 19.59 6.65 7.01
C LYS A 88 18.64 5.90 6.08
N ILE A 89 17.35 6.08 6.30
CA ILE A 89 16.30 5.41 5.55
C ILE A 89 15.28 6.45 5.08
N THR A 90 14.67 6.18 3.94
CA THR A 90 13.56 6.98 3.41
C THR A 90 12.26 6.22 3.65
N LEU A 91 11.25 6.92 4.15
CA LEU A 91 9.93 6.36 4.47
C LEU A 91 8.86 7.26 3.88
N ILE A 92 7.74 6.67 3.47
CA ILE A 92 6.55 7.42 3.09
C ILE A 92 5.47 7.07 4.08
N GLY A 93 4.88 8.08 4.68
CA GLY A 93 3.87 7.88 5.72
C GLY A 93 3.10 9.15 6.01
N MET A 94 2.06 8.98 6.82
CA MET A 94 1.22 10.05 7.32
C MET A 94 1.75 10.53 8.67
N LEU A 95 1.84 11.85 8.83
CA LEU A 95 2.20 12.46 10.12
C LEU A 95 0.96 12.58 11.00
N THR A 96 1.04 12.04 12.22
CA THR A 96 -0.03 12.13 13.22
C THR A 96 0.54 12.55 14.58
N GLY A 97 -0.31 13.13 15.43
CA GLY A 97 0.04 13.39 16.84
C GLY A 97 1.15 14.44 17.02
N LEU A 98 1.15 15.50 16.20
CA LEU A 98 2.19 16.53 16.24
C LEU A 98 2.21 17.30 17.58
N ARG A 99 3.34 17.23 18.28
CA ARG A 99 3.59 17.93 19.56
C ARG A 99 4.82 18.81 19.46
N ARG A 100 4.63 20.11 19.64
CA ARG A 100 5.72 21.09 19.70
C ARG A 100 6.28 21.14 21.12
N ILE A 101 7.60 21.01 21.24
CA ILE A 101 8.30 21.00 22.53
C ILE A 101 9.43 22.01 22.49
N LEU A 102 9.53 22.82 23.54
CA LEU A 102 10.68 23.73 23.70
C LEU A 102 11.88 22.94 24.23
N THR A 103 13.02 23.11 23.56
CA THR A 103 14.28 22.56 24.03
C THR A 103 14.82 23.38 25.21
N LYS A 104 15.85 22.88 25.88
CA LYS A 104 16.55 23.62 26.96
C LYS A 104 17.13 24.97 26.50
N LYS A 105 17.33 25.15 25.19
CA LYS A 105 17.83 26.39 24.59
C LYS A 105 16.71 27.34 24.14
N ASN A 106 15.45 27.00 24.45
CA ASN A 106 14.24 27.72 24.04
C ASN A 106 13.92 27.65 22.54
N ASP A 107 14.58 26.76 21.80
CA ASP A 107 14.25 26.46 20.40
C ASP A 107 13.12 25.43 20.32
N THR A 108 12.24 25.53 19.31
CA THR A 108 11.11 24.59 19.15
C THR A 108 11.54 23.34 18.38
N MET A 109 11.30 22.16 18.94
CA MET A 109 11.37 20.88 18.24
C MET A 109 9.98 20.25 18.11
N LEU A 110 9.85 19.28 17.19
CA LEU A 110 8.61 18.55 16.97
C LEU A 110 8.78 17.08 17.35
N LEU A 111 7.77 16.56 18.02
CA LEU A 111 7.57 15.13 18.27
C LEU A 111 6.30 14.71 17.55
N ALA A 112 6.36 13.71 16.69
CA ALA A 112 5.23 13.22 15.90
C ALA A 112 5.28 11.69 15.79
N GLN A 113 4.20 11.10 15.29
CA GLN A 113 4.18 9.71 14.84
C GLN A 113 4.19 9.72 13.31
N LEU A 114 4.96 8.80 12.72
CA LEU A 114 4.88 8.49 11.31
C LEU A 114 4.13 7.17 11.17
N GLU A 115 3.01 7.20 10.46
CA GLU A 115 2.13 6.06 10.22
C GLU A 115 2.22 5.60 8.77
N ASP A 116 2.33 4.28 8.59
CA ASP A 116 2.21 3.59 7.30
C ASP A 116 1.19 2.45 7.46
N LEU A 117 0.92 1.71 6.39
CA LEU A 117 0.08 0.51 6.36
C LEU A 117 0.40 -0.51 7.46
N ASP A 118 1.67 -0.61 7.81
CA ASP A 118 2.19 -1.62 8.74
C ASP A 118 2.14 -1.19 10.21
N GLY A 119 1.97 0.10 10.51
CA GLY A 119 1.96 0.59 11.89
C GLY A 119 2.40 2.04 12.05
N ALA A 120 2.86 2.37 13.26
CA ALA A 120 3.27 3.71 13.65
C ALA A 120 4.63 3.68 14.36
N ILE A 121 5.47 4.70 14.11
CA ILE A 121 6.74 4.88 14.82
C ILE A 121 6.92 6.32 15.28
N GLU A 122 7.48 6.50 16.48
CA GLU A 122 7.77 7.82 17.02
C GLU A 122 8.89 8.49 16.24
N MET A 123 8.74 9.78 15.99
CA MET A 123 9.73 10.61 15.34
C MET A 123 9.99 11.91 16.06
N VAL A 124 11.23 12.38 15.92
CA VAL A 124 11.66 13.70 16.38
C VAL A 124 12.24 14.51 15.23
N ALA A 125 11.79 15.75 15.09
CA ALA A 125 12.43 16.75 14.24
C ALA A 125 13.04 17.84 15.13
N PHE A 126 14.37 17.90 15.15
CA PHE A 126 15.12 18.92 15.89
C PHE A 126 14.89 20.31 15.31
N PRO A 127 15.16 21.40 16.07
CA PRO A 127 14.74 22.75 15.70
C PRO A 127 15.14 23.20 14.29
N LYS A 128 16.37 22.88 13.86
CA LYS A 128 16.83 23.19 12.49
C LYS A 128 15.97 22.54 11.41
N VAL A 129 15.57 21.29 11.61
CA VAL A 129 14.75 20.52 10.67
C VAL A 129 13.30 20.99 10.77
N TYR A 130 12.80 21.20 11.99
CA TYR A 130 11.47 21.74 12.24
C TYR A 130 11.25 23.08 11.52
N GLU A 131 12.17 24.03 11.67
CA GLU A 131 12.08 25.35 11.03
C GLU A 131 12.22 25.26 9.52
N LYS A 132 13.18 24.47 9.01
CA LYS A 132 13.43 24.32 7.58
C LYS A 132 12.23 23.74 6.82
N TYR A 133 11.53 22.79 7.43
CA TYR A 133 10.43 22.05 6.80
C TYR A 133 9.06 22.42 7.38
N ALA A 134 8.92 23.64 7.92
CA ALA A 134 7.74 24.11 8.66
C ALA A 134 6.40 23.87 7.95
N GLN A 135 6.39 23.95 6.61
CA GLN A 135 5.20 23.77 5.78
C GLN A 135 4.63 22.34 5.79
N PHE A 136 5.45 21.34 6.12
CA PHE A 136 5.07 19.92 6.09
C PHE A 136 4.51 19.41 7.43
N TRP A 137 4.70 20.15 8.52
CA TRP A 137 4.25 19.75 9.85
C TRP A 137 2.77 20.05 10.09
N LYS A 138 1.92 19.18 9.56
CA LYS A 138 0.46 19.20 9.75
C LYS A 138 0.00 17.78 10.05
N ASP A 139 -0.98 17.64 10.94
CA ASP A 139 -1.66 16.36 11.13
C ASP A 139 -2.30 15.92 9.80
N ASP A 140 -2.35 14.60 9.60
CA ASP A 140 -2.88 13.91 8.41
C ASP A 140 -2.12 14.22 7.10
N ASN A 141 -0.95 14.85 7.19
CA ASN A 141 -0.14 15.15 6.01
C ASN A 141 0.71 13.94 5.61
N ILE A 142 0.59 13.53 4.34
CA ILE A 142 1.41 12.46 3.76
C ILE A 142 2.73 13.08 3.27
N VAL A 143 3.84 12.53 3.73
CA VAL A 143 5.17 13.05 3.41
C VAL A 143 6.11 11.90 3.06
N ALA A 144 7.13 12.23 2.25
CA ALA A 144 8.32 11.42 2.19
C ALA A 144 9.36 11.98 3.16
N LEU A 145 9.93 11.12 3.97
CA LEU A 145 10.74 11.49 5.09
C LEU A 145 12.02 10.66 5.12
N THR A 146 13.16 11.35 5.11
CA THR A 146 14.45 10.72 5.37
C THR A 146 14.80 10.90 6.83
N ALA A 147 14.98 9.78 7.52
CA ALA A 147 15.34 9.75 8.93
C ALA A 147 16.49 8.81 9.21
N LYS A 148 17.20 9.11 10.29
CA LYS A 148 18.13 8.18 10.92
C LYS A 148 17.40 7.35 11.97
N VAL A 149 17.57 6.04 11.94
CA VAL A 149 17.02 5.16 12.97
C VAL A 149 17.89 5.24 14.22
N GLU A 150 17.27 5.49 15.37
CA GLU A 150 17.93 5.48 16.68
C GLU A 150 17.18 4.58 17.65
N TYR A 151 17.91 3.98 18.58
CA TYR A 151 17.32 3.22 19.68
C TYR A 151 17.37 4.06 20.95
N ARG A 152 16.19 4.36 21.51
CA ARG A 152 16.06 5.25 22.66
C ARG A 152 14.91 4.80 23.55
N ARG A 153 15.13 4.77 24.87
CA ARG A 153 14.12 4.34 25.86
C ARG A 153 13.53 2.95 25.57
N GLU A 154 14.39 2.04 25.14
CA GLU A 154 14.03 0.67 24.76
C GLU A 154 13.10 0.53 23.54
N THR A 155 12.95 1.60 22.76
CA THR A 155 12.13 1.61 21.54
C THR A 155 12.92 2.21 20.36
N LEU A 156 12.64 1.76 19.14
CA LEU A 156 13.13 2.40 17.93
C LEU A 156 12.42 3.75 17.73
N GLN A 157 13.19 4.75 17.35
CA GLN A 157 12.72 6.11 17.06
C GLN A 157 13.38 6.61 15.78
N LEU A 158 12.65 7.44 15.04
CA LEU A 158 13.17 8.13 13.86
C LEU A 158 13.65 9.54 14.21
N VAL A 159 14.88 9.86 13.83
CA VAL A 159 15.39 11.24 13.85
C VAL A 159 15.28 11.80 12.44
N CYS A 160 14.33 12.71 12.23
CA CYS A 160 14.08 13.30 10.93
C CYS A 160 15.27 14.18 10.48
N GLU A 161 15.73 13.98 9.25
CA GLU A 161 16.77 14.80 8.61
C GLU A 161 16.19 15.69 7.50
N SER A 162 15.30 15.15 6.67
CA SER A 162 14.62 15.89 5.61
C SER A 162 13.21 15.40 5.36
N VAL A 163 12.36 16.33 4.90
CA VAL A 163 10.97 16.06 4.52
C VAL A 163 10.71 16.70 3.17
N SER A 164 9.99 16.00 2.32
CA SER A 164 9.50 16.49 1.04
C SER A 164 8.05 16.06 0.84
N ALA A 165 7.40 16.63 -0.18
CA ALA A 165 6.13 16.08 -0.64
C ALA A 165 6.37 14.65 -1.13
N TYR A 166 5.42 13.76 -0.86
CA TYR A 166 5.50 12.38 -1.35
C TYR A 166 5.58 12.29 -2.88
N THR A 167 5.23 13.34 -3.61
CA THR A 167 5.28 13.39 -5.08
C THR A 167 6.67 13.74 -5.63
N GLU A 168 7.60 14.23 -4.78
CA GLU A 168 8.90 14.76 -5.20
C GLU A 168 10.08 13.81 -4.96
N VAL A 169 9.82 12.58 -4.50
CA VAL A 169 10.86 11.57 -4.22
C VAL A 169 11.01 10.64 -5.40
#